data_AF-A0A0A8J5W0-F1
#
_entry.id   AF-A0A0A8J5W0-F1
#
_cell.length_a   1.000
_cell.length_b   1.000
_cell.length_c   1.000
_cell.angle_alpha   90.00
_cell.angle_beta   90.00
_cell.angle_gamma   90.00
#
_symmetry.space_group_name_H-M   'P 1'
#
loop_
_entity.id
_entity.type
_entity.pdbx_description
1 polymer ?
#
loop_
_entity_poly.entity_id
_entity_poly.type
_entity_poly.pdbx_seq_one_letter_code
_entity_poly.pdbx_strand_id
1 'polypeptide(L)'
;MHVAKKICLIGHECGSYKGQGGIATYIELTAKGFAKLGLEVHVIYIHGSGVDCDDIKSWKIKNDPSLYKISLEVDKVLEEIKPDFVECTDFIGMMSYTLSKRAIRGLDYKCIFITNHHTGIKEVWEWGTQLKFNETAKSWMKSLYIAERTQSLLSDANFSTSNFLASYLDANHIESYQVSPSYYEMNDNFGETNKNHYDSNLLRIISLGRFELRKKQELLIKATCELLDEGYDIETTLIGNSGGDLYTHQDYMEYCYSLIPTEYKHKFHFYDFMPYKLLQKKYTEYDLFVIPSPYENFPNTALEAINYGVTVVGSKSSGVADMIGEDLSDYCFLPDSVSDIKRVILKYNQLDAEERATLRLKQRLSLKNLTCFEKSIQERFEKYQAVDELRSEKNIDDKDILIVYQDKNGLINKVEYCSEIYYSLGSKWKDFIREIKYIVLTSEEYQFNKIENYYPAPGIISCFSSYDPYGTVREIQQAEKGYSSLTLCVETIPYNEGDSISEYIAQVLLSTSDVIFFIDEEKKVEQGISIDIKYAIDKIKFNYSGEK
;
A
#
# COMPACT_ATOMS: atom_id res chain seq x y z
N MET A 1 3.77 33.38 22.08
CA MET A 1 2.81 32.29 21.81
C MET A 1 3.46 31.37 20.80
N HIS A 2 3.79 30.13 21.19
CA HIS A 2 4.12 29.12 20.19
C HIS A 2 2.85 28.85 19.41
N VAL A 3 2.86 29.11 18.10
CA VAL A 3 1.78 28.66 17.21
C VAL A 3 1.83 27.13 17.22
N ALA A 4 0.71 26.49 17.56
CA ALA A 4 0.62 25.03 17.53
C ALA A 4 0.89 24.57 16.09
N LYS A 5 1.73 23.53 15.94
CA LYS A 5 1.97 22.95 14.61
C LYS A 5 0.69 22.29 14.10
N LYS A 6 0.45 22.38 12.80
CA LYS A 6 -0.70 21.80 12.14
C LYS A 6 -0.34 20.46 11.52
N ILE A 7 -1.17 19.45 11.76
CA ILE A 7 -1.08 18.16 11.09
C ILE A 7 -2.40 17.82 10.41
N CYS A 8 -2.31 17.34 9.17
CA CYS A 8 -3.46 16.87 8.42
C CYS A 8 -3.35 15.36 8.19
N LEU A 9 -4.33 14.59 8.67
CA LEU A 9 -4.47 13.17 8.34
C LEU A 9 -5.41 13.03 7.14
N ILE A 10 -5.04 12.17 6.20
CA ILE A 10 -5.82 11.94 4.98
C ILE A 10 -6.11 10.45 4.86
N GLY A 11 -7.36 10.11 4.57
CA GLY A 11 -7.67 8.78 4.05
C GLY A 11 -9.11 8.66 3.57
N HIS A 12 -9.36 7.68 2.73
CA HIS A 12 -10.65 7.54 2.05
C HIS A 12 -11.84 7.28 2.98
N GLU A 13 -11.61 6.87 4.23
CA GLU A 13 -12.62 6.60 5.24
C GLU A 13 -12.26 7.21 6.61
N CYS A 14 -13.24 7.76 7.32
CA CYS A 14 -13.05 8.31 8.66
C CYS A 14 -14.34 8.26 9.50
N GLY A 15 -14.20 7.88 10.77
CA GLY A 15 -15.31 7.83 11.73
C GLY A 15 -16.25 6.64 11.49
N SER A 16 -17.48 6.76 12.00
CA SER A 16 -18.42 5.64 12.06
C SER A 16 -19.33 5.53 10.84
N TYR A 17 -19.42 4.34 10.22
CA TYR A 17 -20.42 4.01 9.20
C TYR A 17 -20.56 2.49 8.98
N LYS A 18 -21.59 2.08 8.24
CA LYS A 18 -21.84 0.66 7.93
C LYS A 18 -20.72 0.12 7.03
N GLY A 19 -20.02 -0.92 7.49
CA GLY A 19 -18.90 -1.51 6.74
C GLY A 19 -17.58 -0.76 6.90
N GLN A 20 -17.43 0.04 7.96
CA GLN A 20 -16.17 0.71 8.30
C GLN A 20 -14.98 -0.25 8.30
N GLY A 21 -13.91 0.14 7.61
CA GLY A 21 -12.67 -0.60 7.54
C GLY A 21 -11.71 -0.23 8.67
N GLY A 22 -10.47 -0.71 8.53
CA GLY A 22 -9.41 -0.46 9.50
C GLY A 22 -8.83 0.96 9.43
N ILE A 23 -8.93 1.62 8.27
CA ILE A 23 -8.39 2.97 8.04
C ILE A 23 -9.22 3.99 8.79
N ALA A 24 -10.55 3.83 8.83
CA ALA A 24 -11.43 4.73 9.56
C ALA A 24 -11.08 4.78 11.05
N THR A 25 -10.89 3.60 11.66
CA THR A 25 -10.46 3.48 13.07
C THR A 25 -9.05 4.03 13.27
N TYR A 26 -8.12 3.72 12.36
CA TYR A 26 -6.74 4.22 12.42
C TYR A 26 -6.70 5.75 12.46
N ILE A 27 -7.38 6.40 11.52
CA ILE A 27 -7.40 7.86 11.39
C ILE A 27 -8.03 8.49 12.62
N GLU A 28 -9.15 7.95 13.09
CA GLU A 28 -9.84 8.49 14.27
C GLU A 28 -8.95 8.45 15.51
N LEU A 29 -8.33 7.30 15.80
CA LEU A 29 -7.48 7.15 16.98
C LEU A 29 -6.21 7.99 16.85
N THR A 30 -5.55 7.95 15.69
CA THR A 30 -4.33 8.73 15.43
C THR A 30 -4.60 10.23 15.54
N ALA A 31 -5.72 10.73 15.03
CA ALA A 31 -6.12 12.14 15.14
C ALA A 31 -6.27 12.56 16.61
N LYS A 32 -6.95 11.74 17.42
CA LYS A 32 -7.12 11.95 18.86
C LYS A 32 -5.76 11.91 19.59
N GLY A 33 -4.86 11.02 19.18
CA GLY A 33 -3.49 10.97 19.67
C GLY A 33 -2.73 12.28 19.40
N PHE A 34 -2.71 12.75 18.16
CA PHE A 34 -2.04 14.01 17.82
C PHE A 34 -2.67 15.23 18.51
N ALA A 35 -3.99 15.25 18.70
CA ALA A 35 -4.67 16.30 19.46
C ALA A 35 -4.21 16.30 20.93
N LYS A 36 -4.07 15.11 21.55
CA LYS A 36 -3.52 14.95 22.91
C LYS A 36 -2.06 15.42 23.02
N LEU A 37 -1.29 15.37 21.93
CA LEU A 37 0.07 15.91 21.85
C LEU A 37 0.09 17.45 21.74
N GLY A 38 -1.08 18.10 21.54
CA GLY A 38 -1.22 19.55 21.45
C GLY A 38 -1.09 20.12 20.03
N LEU A 39 -1.26 19.29 19.00
CA LEU A 39 -1.26 19.72 17.60
C LEU A 39 -2.63 20.25 17.17
N GLU A 40 -2.66 21.18 16.23
CA GLU A 40 -3.89 21.52 15.51
C GLU A 40 -4.14 20.44 14.46
N VAL A 41 -5.17 19.61 14.67
CA VAL A 41 -5.41 18.41 13.85
C VAL A 41 -6.54 18.64 12.86
N HIS A 42 -6.25 18.32 11.60
CA HIS A 42 -7.20 18.29 10.50
C HIS A 42 -7.32 16.86 9.97
N VAL A 43 -8.51 16.46 9.52
CA VAL A 43 -8.75 15.16 8.90
C VAL A 43 -9.49 15.34 7.58
N ILE A 44 -8.93 14.87 6.48
CA ILE A 44 -9.56 14.89 5.15
C ILE A 44 -10.01 13.47 4.78
N TYR A 45 -11.27 13.33 4.36
CA TYR A 45 -11.86 12.01 4.08
C TYR A 45 -12.99 12.04 3.06
N ILE A 46 -13.34 10.87 2.52
CA ILE A 46 -14.43 10.71 1.54
C ILE A 46 -15.66 10.07 2.20
N HIS A 47 -15.47 8.93 2.87
CA HIS A 47 -16.54 8.12 3.44
C HIS A 47 -16.58 8.21 4.98
N GLY A 48 -17.79 8.27 5.54
CA GLY A 48 -18.02 8.28 6.99
C GLY A 48 -18.47 9.63 7.55
N SER A 49 -18.30 9.79 8.87
CA SER A 49 -18.82 10.89 9.68
C SER A 49 -17.79 11.96 10.02
N GLY A 50 -16.49 11.68 9.83
CA GLY A 50 -15.41 12.49 10.43
C GLY A 50 -15.17 12.09 11.89
N VAL A 51 -14.24 12.78 12.54
CA VAL A 51 -13.86 12.50 13.93
C VAL A 51 -14.78 13.23 14.90
N ASP A 52 -15.39 12.48 15.82
CA ASP A 52 -16.21 13.03 16.91
C ASP A 52 -15.30 13.57 18.03
N CYS A 53 -14.79 14.79 17.81
CA CYS A 53 -13.95 15.54 18.76
C CYS A 53 -13.92 17.03 18.35
N ASP A 54 -14.27 17.93 19.27
CA ASP A 54 -14.34 19.38 19.00
C ASP A 54 -12.96 20.01 18.65
N ASP A 55 -11.88 19.40 19.14
CA ASP A 55 -10.51 19.86 18.88
C ASP A 55 -9.97 19.43 17.49
N ILE A 56 -10.75 18.67 16.71
CA ILE A 56 -10.33 18.09 15.44
C ILE A 56 -11.24 18.57 14.31
N LYS A 57 -10.65 19.21 13.29
CA LYS A 57 -11.39 19.73 12.13
C LYS A 57 -11.49 18.67 11.02
N SER A 58 -12.70 18.21 10.73
CA SER A 58 -12.96 17.19 9.70
C SER A 58 -13.44 17.80 8.38
N TRP A 59 -12.83 17.40 7.26
CA TRP A 59 -13.06 17.90 5.90
C TRP A 59 -13.54 16.78 4.99
N LYS A 60 -14.82 16.80 4.63
CA LYS A 60 -15.41 15.78 3.77
C LYS A 60 -15.32 16.17 2.31
N ILE A 61 -14.66 15.34 1.51
CA ILE A 61 -14.59 15.48 0.06
C ILE A 61 -15.68 14.65 -0.60
N LYS A 62 -16.22 15.17 -1.70
CA LYS A 62 -17.21 14.46 -2.50
C LYS A 62 -16.53 13.31 -3.25
N ASN A 63 -17.10 12.11 -3.15
CA ASN A 63 -16.63 10.96 -3.94
C ASN A 63 -16.78 11.23 -5.45
N ASP A 64 -15.76 10.90 -6.23
CA ASP A 64 -15.74 11.04 -7.69
C ASP A 64 -15.07 9.80 -8.32
N PRO A 65 -15.55 9.27 -9.46
CA PRO A 65 -14.88 8.16 -10.14
C PRO A 65 -13.45 8.46 -10.61
N SER A 66 -13.09 9.74 -10.80
CA SER A 66 -11.75 10.17 -11.19
C SER A 66 -10.89 10.40 -9.95
N LEU A 67 -9.84 9.59 -9.80
CA LEU A 67 -8.84 9.72 -8.74
C LEU A 67 -8.14 11.09 -8.78
N TYR A 68 -7.92 11.62 -9.98
CA TYR A 68 -7.37 12.96 -10.18
C TYR A 68 -8.25 14.04 -9.56
N LYS A 69 -9.57 13.99 -9.78
CA LYS A 69 -10.48 14.97 -9.19
C LYS A 69 -10.52 14.87 -7.66
N ILE A 70 -10.48 13.66 -7.13
CA ILE A 70 -10.37 13.45 -5.68
C ILE A 70 -9.09 14.12 -5.15
N SER A 71 -7.93 13.84 -5.73
CA SER A 71 -6.66 14.39 -5.26
C SER A 71 -6.52 15.90 -5.50
N LEU A 72 -7.20 16.46 -6.50
CA LEU A 72 -7.33 17.89 -6.72
C LEU A 72 -8.17 18.58 -5.64
N GLU A 73 -9.27 17.97 -5.18
CA GLU A 73 -10.06 18.51 -4.07
C GLU A 73 -9.29 18.45 -2.75
N VAL A 74 -8.50 17.39 -2.53
CA VAL A 74 -7.58 17.28 -1.38
C VAL A 74 -6.59 18.45 -1.39
N ASP A 75 -6.00 18.74 -2.54
CA ASP A 75 -5.07 19.85 -2.71
C ASP A 75 -5.66 21.21 -2.34
N LYS A 76 -6.90 21.48 -2.74
CA LYS A 76 -7.62 22.72 -2.37
C LYS A 76 -7.77 22.87 -0.86
N VAL A 77 -8.09 21.78 -0.17
CA VAL A 77 -8.21 21.77 1.30
C VAL A 77 -6.84 21.98 1.94
N LEU A 78 -5.79 21.36 1.42
CA LEU A 78 -4.42 21.55 1.92
C LEU A 78 -3.91 22.99 1.72
N GLU A 79 -4.25 23.63 0.60
CA GLU A 79 -3.96 25.06 0.34
C GLU A 79 -4.71 26.00 1.28
N GLU A 80 -5.90 25.62 1.75
CA GLU A 80 -6.63 26.37 2.78
C GLU A 80 -5.99 26.22 4.17
N ILE A 81 -5.59 24.99 4.53
CA ILE A 81 -5.05 24.67 5.86
C ILE A 81 -3.59 25.16 6.01
N LYS A 82 -2.78 24.94 4.97
CA LYS A 82 -1.32 25.08 4.93
C LYS A 82 -0.65 24.38 6.12
N PRO A 83 -0.76 23.04 6.21
CA PRO A 83 -0.25 22.29 7.35
C PRO A 83 1.28 22.21 7.37
N ASP A 84 1.85 21.98 8.56
CA ASP A 84 3.29 21.70 8.70
C ASP A 84 3.60 20.24 8.34
N PHE A 85 2.63 19.34 8.59
CA PHE A 85 2.73 17.90 8.31
C PHE A 85 1.45 17.38 7.68
N VAL A 86 1.59 16.47 6.72
CA VAL A 86 0.49 15.67 6.18
C VAL A 86 0.86 14.21 6.31
N GLU A 87 -0.04 13.40 6.86
CA GLU A 87 0.06 11.95 6.84
C GLU A 87 -1.11 11.40 6.04
N CYS A 88 -0.82 10.66 4.97
CA CYS A 88 -1.82 9.99 4.16
C CYS A 88 -1.77 8.49 4.35
N THR A 89 -2.95 7.94 4.60
CA THR A 89 -3.15 6.58 5.05
C THR A 89 -4.26 5.95 4.21
N ASP A 90 -4.02 5.84 2.91
CA ASP A 90 -4.87 5.18 1.94
C ASP A 90 -4.08 4.58 0.77
N PHE A 91 -4.76 3.78 -0.05
CA PHE A 91 -4.22 3.11 -1.24
C PHE A 91 -4.75 3.72 -2.55
N ILE A 92 -5.50 4.82 -2.50
CA ILE A 92 -6.13 5.45 -3.67
C ILE A 92 -5.33 6.64 -4.22
N GLY A 93 -4.27 7.06 -3.51
CA GLY A 93 -3.36 8.11 -3.94
C GLY A 93 -3.95 9.51 -3.77
N MET A 94 -4.64 9.78 -2.65
CA MET A 94 -5.32 11.05 -2.40
C MET A 94 -4.39 12.27 -2.41
N MET A 95 -3.09 12.11 -2.14
CA MET A 95 -2.11 13.20 -2.22
C MET A 95 -1.40 13.32 -3.57
N SER A 96 -1.62 12.39 -4.50
CA SER A 96 -0.86 12.28 -5.75
C SER A 96 -0.78 13.62 -6.49
N TYR A 97 -1.89 14.37 -6.61
CA TYR A 97 -1.88 15.69 -7.24
C TYR A 97 -1.05 16.72 -6.47
N THR A 98 -1.21 16.82 -5.14
CA THR A 98 -0.49 17.81 -4.32
C THR A 98 1.02 17.58 -4.41
N LEU A 99 1.44 16.32 -4.32
CA LEU A 99 2.83 15.91 -4.42
C LEU A 99 3.39 16.15 -5.83
N SER A 100 2.61 15.85 -6.87
CA SER A 100 2.97 16.15 -8.25
C SER A 100 3.13 17.65 -8.51
N LYS A 101 2.20 18.46 -7.99
CA LYS A 101 2.28 19.92 -8.00
C LYS A 101 3.55 20.40 -7.31
N ARG A 102 3.88 19.86 -6.13
CA ARG A 102 5.09 20.21 -5.38
C ARG A 102 6.35 19.87 -6.18
N ALA A 103 6.41 18.68 -6.77
CA ALA A 103 7.54 18.20 -7.54
C ALA A 103 7.81 19.09 -8.77
N ILE A 104 6.76 19.48 -9.50
CA ILE A 104 6.87 20.29 -10.72
C ILE A 104 7.11 21.77 -10.39
N ARG A 105 6.18 22.42 -9.70
CA ARG A 105 6.17 23.89 -9.52
C ARG A 105 6.51 24.35 -8.11
N GLY A 106 6.44 23.46 -7.12
CA GLY A 106 6.60 23.80 -5.71
C GLY A 106 5.29 24.20 -5.05
N LEU A 107 5.34 24.39 -3.73
CA LEU A 107 4.24 24.88 -2.90
C LEU A 107 4.59 26.25 -2.33
N ASP A 108 3.58 27.04 -1.99
CA ASP A 108 3.76 28.35 -1.34
C ASP A 108 3.91 28.23 0.20
N TYR A 109 3.79 27.02 0.74
CA TYR A 109 3.97 26.65 2.13
C TYR A 109 4.93 25.48 2.26
N LYS A 110 5.64 25.42 3.40
CA LYS A 110 6.49 24.28 3.74
C LYS A 110 5.64 23.23 4.42
N CYS A 111 5.72 21.99 3.96
CA CYS A 111 5.01 20.85 4.54
C CYS A 111 5.84 19.58 4.37
N ILE A 112 5.88 18.76 5.41
CA ILE A 112 6.42 17.40 5.36
C ILE A 112 5.26 16.44 5.03
N PHE A 113 5.35 15.75 3.91
CA PHE A 113 4.39 14.77 3.44
C PHE A 113 4.85 13.36 3.76
N ILE A 114 4.01 12.62 4.46
CA ILE A 114 4.25 11.26 4.89
C ILE A 114 3.19 10.35 4.28
N THR A 115 3.61 9.24 3.69
CA THR A 115 2.70 8.14 3.36
C THR A 115 2.85 7.05 4.41
N ASN A 116 1.78 6.74 5.13
CA ASN A 116 1.71 5.57 5.99
C ASN A 116 0.96 4.46 5.28
N HIS A 117 1.73 3.50 4.78
CA HIS A 117 1.27 2.44 3.89
C HIS A 117 0.35 1.45 4.60
N HIS A 118 -0.77 1.18 3.93
CA HIS A 118 -1.62 0.04 4.20
C HIS A 118 -1.40 -1.05 3.14
N THR A 119 -2.25 -2.08 3.13
CA THR A 119 -2.19 -3.08 2.07
C THR A 119 -2.65 -2.43 0.75
N GLY A 120 -1.72 -2.17 -0.15
CA GLY A 120 -1.95 -1.56 -1.44
C GLY A 120 -2.71 -2.45 -2.42
N ILE A 121 -3.16 -1.87 -3.53
CA ILE A 121 -4.03 -2.59 -4.47
C ILE A 121 -3.32 -3.75 -5.15
N LYS A 122 -2.01 -3.60 -5.40
CA LYS A 122 -1.17 -4.64 -5.98
C LYS A 122 -1.07 -5.83 -5.03
N GLU A 123 -0.80 -5.58 -3.76
CA GLU A 123 -0.69 -6.60 -2.72
C GLU A 123 -2.02 -7.30 -2.51
N VAL A 124 -3.13 -6.55 -2.46
CA VAL A 124 -4.48 -7.14 -2.38
C VAL A 124 -4.72 -8.13 -3.53
N TRP A 125 -4.35 -7.76 -4.75
CA TRP A 125 -4.50 -8.60 -5.94
C TRP A 125 -3.59 -9.83 -5.90
N GLU A 126 -2.28 -9.64 -5.72
CA GLU A 126 -1.28 -10.70 -5.83
C GLU A 126 -1.42 -11.70 -4.68
N TRP A 127 -1.66 -11.24 -3.45
CA TRP A 127 -1.85 -12.11 -2.29
C TRP A 127 -3.18 -12.87 -2.33
N GLY A 128 -4.21 -12.28 -2.94
CA GLY A 128 -5.50 -12.94 -3.10
C GLY A 128 -5.48 -13.98 -4.23
N THR A 129 -5.06 -13.56 -5.41
CA THR A 129 -5.22 -14.36 -6.65
C THR A 129 -4.00 -15.21 -6.99
N GLN A 130 -2.82 -14.90 -6.43
CA GLN A 130 -1.52 -15.45 -6.84
C GLN A 130 -1.17 -15.17 -8.32
N LEU A 131 -1.87 -14.23 -8.96
CA LEU A 131 -1.61 -13.77 -10.33
C LEU A 131 -0.76 -12.51 -10.30
N LYS A 132 0.14 -12.38 -11.28
CA LYS A 132 0.96 -11.17 -11.46
C LYS A 132 0.08 -9.97 -11.76
N PHE A 133 0.16 -8.92 -10.94
CA PHE A 133 -0.71 -7.73 -11.05
C PHE A 133 -0.59 -7.06 -12.42
N ASN A 134 0.65 -6.76 -12.85
CA ASN A 134 0.90 -6.05 -14.10
C ASN A 134 0.35 -6.78 -15.34
N GLU A 135 0.22 -8.11 -15.27
CA GLU A 135 -0.25 -8.96 -16.39
C GLU A 135 -1.77 -9.12 -16.42
N THR A 136 -2.41 -9.13 -15.25
CA THR A 136 -3.77 -9.67 -15.11
C THR A 136 -4.76 -8.69 -14.51
N ALA A 137 -4.29 -7.64 -13.83
CA ALA A 137 -5.16 -6.66 -13.22
C ALA A 137 -5.89 -5.79 -14.26
N LYS A 138 -7.10 -5.34 -13.89
CA LYS A 138 -7.93 -4.45 -14.72
C LYS A 138 -7.29 -3.05 -14.80
N SER A 139 -7.55 -2.33 -15.90
CA SER A 139 -6.93 -1.01 -16.13
C SER A 139 -7.14 -0.01 -14.98
N TRP A 140 -8.36 0.02 -14.41
CA TRP A 140 -8.65 0.93 -13.28
C TRP A 140 -7.81 0.62 -12.02
N MET A 141 -7.47 -0.64 -11.77
CA MET A 141 -6.60 -1.02 -10.66
C MET A 141 -5.18 -0.55 -10.90
N LYS A 142 -4.72 -0.60 -12.16
CA LYS A 142 -3.40 -0.12 -12.55
C LYS A 142 -3.30 1.40 -12.42
N SER A 143 -4.35 2.15 -12.80
CA SER A 143 -4.42 3.59 -12.55
C SER A 143 -4.35 3.91 -11.05
N LEU A 144 -5.03 3.13 -10.22
CA LEU A 144 -4.96 3.24 -8.75
C LEU A 144 -3.54 2.99 -8.23
N TYR A 145 -2.91 1.91 -8.68
CA TYR A 145 -1.53 1.58 -8.35
C TYR A 145 -0.56 2.69 -8.76
N ILE A 146 -0.73 3.31 -9.92
CA ILE A 146 0.11 4.43 -10.35
C ILE A 146 -0.06 5.64 -9.43
N ALA A 147 -1.29 5.95 -9.01
CA ALA A 147 -1.54 7.03 -8.07
C ALA A 147 -0.91 6.75 -6.69
N GLU A 148 -1.03 5.51 -6.21
CA GLU A 148 -0.41 5.02 -4.97
C GLU A 148 1.11 5.09 -5.02
N ARG A 149 1.73 4.59 -6.11
CA ARG A 149 3.19 4.66 -6.31
C ARG A 149 3.68 6.10 -6.45
N THR A 150 2.97 6.95 -7.19
CA THR A 150 3.30 8.39 -7.30
C THR A 150 3.31 9.05 -5.94
N GLN A 151 2.32 8.73 -5.10
CA GLN A 151 2.26 9.24 -3.73
C GLN A 151 3.45 8.76 -2.89
N SER A 152 3.81 7.47 -2.95
CA SER A 152 4.95 6.89 -2.24
C SER A 152 6.29 7.51 -2.65
N LEU A 153 6.53 7.61 -3.97
CA LEU A 153 7.79 8.07 -4.54
C LEU A 153 8.05 9.56 -4.32
N LEU A 154 6.99 10.37 -4.20
CA LEU A 154 7.10 11.82 -4.01
C LEU A 154 6.93 12.26 -2.55
N SER A 155 6.60 11.35 -1.64
CA SER A 155 6.52 11.64 -0.20
C SER A 155 7.91 11.84 0.40
N ASP A 156 8.00 12.64 1.46
CA ASP A 156 9.25 12.90 2.18
C ASP A 156 9.67 11.69 3.03
N ALA A 157 8.71 10.91 3.48
CA ALA A 157 8.95 9.66 4.18
C ALA A 157 7.81 8.65 3.97
N ASN A 158 8.17 7.37 4.00
CA ASN A 158 7.25 6.24 3.89
C ASN A 158 7.28 5.43 5.19
N PHE A 159 6.10 5.14 5.73
CA PHE A 159 5.92 4.35 6.95
C PHE A 159 4.98 3.18 6.70
N SER A 160 4.97 2.23 7.63
CA SER A 160 3.99 1.15 7.72
C SER A 160 3.64 0.89 9.18
N THR A 161 2.43 0.41 9.44
CA THR A 161 1.97 0.04 10.78
C THR A 161 2.57 -1.26 11.32
N SER A 162 3.21 -2.07 10.48
CA SER A 162 3.84 -3.34 10.88
C SER A 162 5.26 -3.49 10.33
N ASN A 163 6.08 -4.25 11.06
CA ASN A 163 7.42 -4.65 10.61
C ASN A 163 7.33 -5.48 9.33
N PHE A 164 6.37 -6.43 9.28
CA PHE A 164 6.16 -7.27 8.10
C PHE A 164 5.96 -6.45 6.83
N LEU A 165 4.99 -5.51 6.82
CA LEU A 165 4.71 -4.76 5.60
C LEU A 165 5.85 -3.79 5.27
N ALA A 166 6.50 -3.17 6.26
CA ALA A 166 7.67 -2.32 6.00
C ALA A 166 8.78 -3.10 5.29
N SER A 167 9.18 -4.26 5.83
CA SER A 167 10.20 -5.11 5.22
C SER A 167 9.76 -5.69 3.87
N TYR A 168 8.48 -5.99 3.69
CA TYR A 168 7.95 -6.43 2.40
C TYR A 168 8.09 -5.32 1.35
N LEU A 169 7.73 -4.09 1.68
CA LEU A 169 7.80 -2.96 0.76
C LEU A 169 9.27 -2.58 0.45
N ASP A 170 10.15 -2.54 1.45
CA ASP A 170 11.61 -2.34 1.26
C ASP A 170 12.20 -3.38 0.28
N ALA A 171 11.74 -4.62 0.33
CA ALA A 171 12.22 -5.68 -0.56
C ALA A 171 11.68 -5.58 -2.00
N ASN A 172 10.60 -4.82 -2.22
CA ASN A 172 9.89 -4.74 -3.50
C ASN A 172 9.97 -3.37 -4.18
N HIS A 173 10.45 -2.35 -3.48
CA HIS A 173 10.46 -0.96 -3.94
C HIS A 173 11.78 -0.26 -3.59
N ILE A 174 12.07 0.85 -4.28
CA ILE A 174 13.34 1.58 -4.13
C ILE A 174 13.35 2.52 -2.91
N GLU A 175 12.18 2.94 -2.44
CA GLU A 175 12.06 3.77 -1.23
C GLU A 175 12.41 2.98 0.03
N SER A 176 12.72 3.71 1.10
CA SER A 176 12.86 3.12 2.44
C SER A 176 11.56 3.26 3.23
N TYR A 177 11.17 2.20 3.93
CA TYR A 177 9.93 2.09 4.70
C TYR A 177 10.22 1.93 6.20
N GLN A 178 9.75 2.87 7.01
CA GLN A 178 9.92 2.84 8.46
C GLN A 178 8.68 2.29 9.17
N VAL A 179 8.83 1.85 10.42
CA VAL A 179 7.72 1.30 11.20
C VAL A 179 7.18 2.33 12.19
N SER A 180 5.86 2.51 12.16
CA SER A 180 5.07 3.35 13.07
C SER A 180 3.74 2.66 13.39
N PRO A 181 3.68 1.84 14.46
CA PRO A 181 2.50 1.02 14.77
C PRO A 181 1.27 1.87 15.07
N SER A 182 0.07 1.34 14.79
CA SER A 182 -1.20 2.02 15.04
C SER A 182 -1.38 2.37 16.52
N TYR A 183 -1.92 3.55 16.80
CA TYR A 183 -2.26 3.95 18.16
C TYR A 183 -3.58 3.29 18.60
N TYR A 184 -3.58 2.67 19.77
CA TYR A 184 -4.77 2.09 20.38
C TYR A 184 -4.66 2.04 21.90
N GLU A 185 -5.66 2.57 22.58
CA GLU A 185 -5.69 2.58 24.05
C GLU A 185 -6.37 1.32 24.57
N MET A 186 -5.58 0.43 25.17
CA MET A 186 -6.09 -0.81 25.77
C MET A 186 -6.96 -0.51 27.00
N ASN A 187 -8.09 -1.20 27.13
CA ASN A 187 -9.00 -1.03 28.27
C ASN A 187 -8.43 -1.70 29.52
N ASP A 188 -8.16 -0.96 30.59
CA ASP A 188 -7.56 -1.50 31.83
C ASP A 188 -8.47 -2.47 32.62
N ASN A 189 -9.77 -2.56 32.32
CA ASN A 189 -10.73 -3.45 33.00
C ASN A 189 -10.66 -4.93 32.52
N PHE A 190 -9.45 -5.49 32.46
CA PHE A 190 -9.20 -6.87 32.00
C PHE A 190 -9.84 -7.95 32.91
N GLY A 191 -10.07 -7.64 34.18
CA GLY A 191 -10.44 -8.62 35.22
C GLY A 191 -11.93 -8.97 35.34
N GLU A 192 -12.84 -8.23 34.71
CA GLU A 192 -14.30 -8.40 34.94
C GLU A 192 -15.03 -9.15 33.82
N THR A 193 -14.38 -9.46 32.68
CA THR A 193 -15.11 -9.83 31.46
C THR A 193 -15.03 -11.29 31.00
N ASN A 194 -14.22 -12.17 31.59
CA ASN A 194 -14.10 -13.54 31.04
C ASN A 194 -14.52 -14.67 31.99
N LYS A 195 -15.64 -15.31 31.62
CA LYS A 195 -16.11 -16.60 32.12
C LYS A 195 -15.70 -17.68 31.11
N ASN A 196 -14.41 -17.86 30.86
CA ASN A 196 -14.00 -18.90 29.91
C ASN A 196 -14.43 -20.28 30.43
N HIS A 197 -14.81 -21.14 29.48
CA HIS A 197 -15.35 -22.47 29.73
C HIS A 197 -14.21 -23.47 30.00
N TYR A 198 -13.39 -23.20 31.03
CA TYR A 198 -12.21 -24.02 31.35
C TYR A 198 -12.55 -25.49 31.70
N ASP A 199 -13.82 -25.78 32.01
CA ASP A 199 -14.31 -27.13 32.33
C ASP A 199 -14.83 -27.91 31.10
N SER A 200 -14.82 -27.33 29.89
CA SER A 200 -15.26 -28.06 28.69
C SER A 200 -14.09 -28.51 27.81
N ASN A 201 -14.13 -29.77 27.37
CA ASN A 201 -13.19 -30.30 26.36
C ASN A 201 -13.35 -29.65 24.97
N LEU A 202 -14.43 -28.88 24.76
CA LEU A 202 -14.74 -28.20 23.51
C LEU A 202 -13.89 -26.93 23.38
N LEU A 203 -13.14 -26.83 22.28
CA LEU A 203 -12.41 -25.62 21.90
C LEU A 203 -13.24 -24.73 20.96
N ARG A 204 -13.52 -23.50 21.37
CA ARG A 204 -14.29 -22.53 20.56
C ARG A 204 -13.35 -21.56 19.85
N ILE A 205 -13.32 -21.63 18.53
CA ILE A 205 -12.52 -20.77 17.66
C ILE A 205 -13.41 -19.72 17.02
N ILE A 206 -12.93 -18.48 16.96
CA ILE A 206 -13.53 -17.40 16.16
C ILE A 206 -12.53 -16.85 15.15
N SER A 207 -13.02 -16.51 13.97
CA SER A 207 -12.26 -15.80 12.96
C SER A 207 -13.11 -14.71 12.33
N LEU A 208 -12.54 -13.51 12.24
CA LEU A 208 -13.22 -12.32 11.74
C LEU A 208 -12.49 -11.73 10.54
N GLY A 209 -13.26 -11.38 9.53
CA GLY A 209 -12.75 -10.70 8.35
C GLY A 209 -13.69 -10.92 7.17
N ARG A 210 -13.64 -9.99 6.20
CA ARG A 210 -14.39 -10.16 4.95
C ARG A 210 -13.99 -11.48 4.29
N PHE A 211 -14.96 -12.16 3.71
CA PHE A 211 -14.71 -13.37 2.92
C PHE A 211 -14.15 -12.96 1.57
N GLU A 212 -12.82 -13.05 1.45
CA GLU A 212 -12.06 -12.65 0.26
C GLU A 212 -10.82 -13.55 0.13
N LEU A 213 -10.35 -13.80 -1.11
CA LEU A 213 -9.28 -14.77 -1.39
C LEU A 213 -7.98 -14.52 -0.61
N ARG A 214 -7.68 -13.26 -0.29
CA ARG A 214 -6.49 -12.87 0.50
C ARG A 214 -6.58 -13.32 1.95
N LYS A 215 -7.80 -13.42 2.49
CA LYS A 215 -8.04 -13.73 3.91
C LYS A 215 -7.98 -15.22 4.22
N LYS A 216 -8.15 -16.08 3.20
CA LYS A 216 -7.88 -17.52 3.23
C LYS A 216 -8.63 -18.30 4.32
N GLN A 217 -9.89 -17.95 4.60
CA GLN A 217 -10.72 -18.63 5.60
C GLN A 217 -10.79 -20.16 5.39
N GLU A 218 -10.65 -20.64 4.15
CA GLU A 218 -10.56 -22.06 3.81
C GLU A 218 -9.39 -22.79 4.49
N LEU A 219 -8.29 -22.11 4.81
CA LEU A 219 -7.15 -22.74 5.49
C LEU A 219 -7.51 -23.13 6.92
N LEU A 220 -8.23 -22.26 7.63
CA LEU A 220 -8.77 -22.58 8.97
C LEU A 220 -9.82 -23.69 8.88
N ILE A 221 -10.71 -23.64 7.90
CA ILE A 221 -11.74 -24.68 7.71
C ILE A 221 -11.09 -26.06 7.51
N LYS A 222 -10.09 -26.15 6.64
CA LYS A 222 -9.34 -27.39 6.38
C LYS A 222 -8.62 -27.87 7.64
N ALA A 223 -7.93 -26.97 8.35
CA ALA A 223 -7.25 -27.30 9.60
C ALA A 223 -8.22 -27.85 10.65
N THR A 224 -9.37 -27.21 10.83
CA THR A 224 -10.41 -27.68 11.77
C THR A 224 -10.96 -29.05 11.35
N CYS A 225 -11.25 -29.27 10.06
CA CYS A 225 -11.75 -30.58 9.60
C CYS A 225 -10.75 -31.71 9.89
N GLU A 226 -9.46 -31.50 9.60
CA GLU A 226 -8.44 -32.51 9.90
C GLU A 226 -8.30 -32.77 11.41
N LEU A 227 -8.49 -31.76 12.27
CA LEU A 227 -8.48 -31.94 13.72
C LEU A 227 -9.73 -32.68 14.23
N LEU A 228 -10.89 -32.46 13.61
CA LEU A 228 -12.10 -33.24 13.90
C LEU A 228 -11.89 -34.72 13.54
N ASP A 229 -11.24 -35.01 12.41
CA ASP A 229 -10.87 -36.37 12.01
C ASP A 229 -9.90 -37.04 13.01
N GLU A 230 -9.03 -36.25 13.63
CA GLU A 230 -8.11 -36.70 14.69
C GLU A 230 -8.80 -36.85 16.07
N GLY A 231 -10.10 -36.55 16.18
CA GLY A 231 -10.92 -36.76 17.37
C GLY A 231 -10.94 -35.59 18.36
N TYR A 232 -10.46 -34.41 17.98
CA TYR A 232 -10.58 -33.20 18.80
C TYR A 232 -12.00 -32.61 18.72
N ASP A 233 -12.52 -32.06 19.82
CA ASP A 233 -13.82 -31.39 19.84
C ASP A 233 -13.64 -29.88 19.64
N ILE A 234 -13.93 -29.41 18.41
CA ILE A 234 -13.68 -28.02 18.00
C ILE A 234 -14.93 -27.45 17.33
N GLU A 235 -15.31 -26.22 17.71
CA GLU A 235 -16.32 -25.42 17.00
C GLU A 235 -15.67 -24.17 16.43
N THR A 236 -15.92 -23.87 15.15
CA THR A 236 -15.35 -22.70 14.46
C THR A 236 -16.45 -21.74 14.02
N THR A 237 -16.40 -20.51 14.52
CA THR A 237 -17.25 -19.41 14.06
C THR A 237 -16.49 -18.49 13.11
N LEU A 238 -17.07 -18.22 11.94
CA LEU A 238 -16.53 -17.32 10.92
C LEU A 238 -17.53 -16.17 10.73
N ILE A 239 -17.07 -14.93 10.89
CA ILE A 239 -17.91 -13.73 10.78
C ILE A 239 -17.31 -12.74 9.80
N GLY A 240 -18.10 -12.33 8.81
CA GLY A 240 -17.71 -11.33 7.84
C GLY A 240 -18.68 -11.26 6.68
N ASN A 241 -18.72 -10.10 6.03
CA ASN A 241 -19.44 -9.99 4.77
C ASN A 241 -18.71 -10.76 3.66
N SER A 242 -19.48 -11.23 2.69
CA SER A 242 -18.95 -11.85 1.48
C SER A 242 -19.38 -11.05 0.25
N GLY A 243 -18.61 -11.21 -0.82
CA GLY A 243 -18.95 -10.72 -2.13
C GLY A 243 -18.50 -11.72 -3.18
N GLY A 244 -19.02 -11.58 -4.40
CA GLY A 244 -18.52 -12.34 -5.53
C GLY A 244 -17.06 -12.01 -5.78
N ASP A 245 -16.23 -13.03 -5.93
CA ASP A 245 -14.82 -12.86 -6.32
C ASP A 245 -14.72 -12.10 -7.65
N LEU A 246 -13.75 -11.19 -7.73
CA LEU A 246 -13.59 -10.32 -8.91
C LEU A 246 -13.23 -11.09 -10.19
N TYR A 247 -12.72 -12.32 -10.04
CA TYR A 247 -12.26 -13.17 -11.13
C TYR A 247 -13.21 -14.34 -11.41
N THR A 248 -13.63 -15.09 -10.38
CA THR A 248 -14.50 -16.27 -10.53
C THR A 248 -15.99 -15.94 -10.47
N HIS A 249 -16.35 -14.75 -9.96
CA HIS A 249 -17.73 -14.35 -9.65
C HIS A 249 -18.45 -15.25 -8.63
N GLN A 250 -17.76 -16.23 -8.06
CA GLN A 250 -18.29 -17.10 -7.02
C GLN A 250 -18.26 -16.36 -5.68
N ASP A 251 -19.32 -16.50 -4.88
CA ASP A 251 -19.32 -16.04 -3.51
C ASP A 251 -18.31 -16.86 -2.68
N TYR A 252 -17.38 -16.17 -2.03
CA TYR A 252 -16.29 -16.84 -1.33
C TYR A 252 -16.74 -17.55 -0.06
N MET A 253 -17.75 -17.04 0.64
CA MET A 253 -18.34 -17.72 1.79
C MET A 253 -19.01 -19.04 1.37
N GLU A 254 -19.73 -19.04 0.24
CA GLU A 254 -20.31 -20.27 -0.32
C GLU A 254 -19.22 -21.29 -0.69
N TYR A 255 -18.12 -20.83 -1.32
CA TYR A 255 -16.95 -21.67 -1.58
C TYR A 255 -16.41 -22.29 -0.28
N CYS A 256 -16.13 -21.47 0.73
CA CYS A 256 -15.65 -21.93 2.04
C CYS A 256 -16.60 -22.97 2.66
N TYR A 257 -17.90 -22.73 2.64
CA TYR A 257 -18.90 -23.65 3.19
C TYR A 257 -18.95 -24.98 2.43
N SER A 258 -18.71 -24.97 1.11
CA SER A 258 -18.69 -26.17 0.27
C SER A 258 -17.54 -27.13 0.59
N LEU A 259 -16.47 -26.63 1.22
CA LEU A 259 -15.30 -27.43 1.62
C LEU A 259 -15.55 -28.28 2.87
N ILE A 260 -16.64 -28.03 3.60
CA ILE A 260 -16.92 -28.70 4.88
C ILE A 260 -17.66 -30.01 4.64
N PRO A 261 -17.12 -31.17 5.10
CA PRO A 261 -17.82 -32.45 5.07
C PRO A 261 -19.19 -32.38 5.76
N THR A 262 -20.17 -33.15 5.28
CA THR A 262 -21.58 -33.02 5.73
C THR A 262 -21.72 -33.32 7.22
N GLU A 263 -21.00 -34.30 7.72
CA GLU A 263 -20.90 -34.71 9.10
C GLU A 263 -20.37 -33.59 10.02
N TYR A 264 -19.53 -32.68 9.53
CA TYR A 264 -18.92 -31.61 10.33
C TYR A 264 -19.61 -30.26 10.21
N LYS A 265 -20.58 -30.09 9.31
CA LYS A 265 -21.28 -28.81 9.12
C LYS A 265 -21.85 -28.20 10.40
N HIS A 266 -22.30 -29.04 11.35
CA HIS A 266 -22.83 -28.59 12.63
C HIS A 266 -21.78 -27.97 13.57
N LYS A 267 -20.49 -28.16 13.31
CA LYS A 267 -19.34 -27.58 14.05
C LYS A 267 -18.87 -26.23 13.50
N PHE A 268 -19.46 -25.76 12.40
CA PHE A 268 -19.12 -24.49 11.79
C PHE A 268 -20.30 -23.53 11.81
N HIS A 269 -20.05 -22.28 12.19
CA HIS A 269 -21.06 -21.22 12.26
C HIS A 269 -20.63 -20.03 11.41
N PHE A 270 -21.42 -19.71 10.40
CA PHE A 270 -21.18 -18.59 9.50
C PHE A 270 -22.14 -17.44 9.81
N TYR A 271 -21.60 -16.24 9.92
CA TYR A 271 -22.38 -15.03 10.11
C TYR A 271 -21.91 -13.94 9.12
N ASP A 272 -22.86 -13.14 8.64
CA ASP A 272 -22.57 -11.90 7.93
C ASP A 272 -21.98 -10.85 8.89
N PHE A 273 -21.72 -9.63 8.39
CA PHE A 273 -21.21 -8.50 9.17
C PHE A 273 -21.95 -8.32 10.50
N MET A 274 -21.18 -8.34 11.59
CA MET A 274 -21.69 -8.09 12.93
C MET A 274 -21.28 -6.68 13.40
N PRO A 275 -22.23 -5.85 13.87
CA PRO A 275 -21.91 -4.56 14.46
C PRO A 275 -20.92 -4.67 15.63
N TYR A 276 -19.97 -3.74 15.71
CA TYR A 276 -18.90 -3.74 16.71
C TYR A 276 -19.39 -3.94 18.15
N LYS A 277 -20.44 -3.24 18.60
CA LYS A 277 -21.01 -3.40 19.95
C LYS A 277 -21.50 -4.83 20.27
N LEU A 278 -21.97 -5.57 19.27
CA LEU A 278 -22.36 -6.97 19.45
C LEU A 278 -21.12 -7.87 19.47
N LEU A 279 -20.15 -7.59 18.61
CA LEU A 279 -18.89 -8.31 18.55
C LEU A 279 -18.09 -8.23 19.86
N GLN A 280 -18.06 -7.05 20.51
CA GLN A 280 -17.42 -6.84 21.82
C GLN A 280 -17.93 -7.82 22.89
N LYS A 281 -19.22 -8.14 22.87
CA LYS A 281 -19.83 -9.10 23.81
C LYS A 281 -19.57 -10.55 23.41
N LYS A 282 -19.27 -10.80 22.14
CA LYS A 282 -19.06 -12.14 21.58
C LYS A 282 -17.66 -12.67 21.84
N TYR A 283 -16.64 -11.82 21.85
CA TYR A 283 -15.26 -12.24 22.09
C TYR A 283 -15.11 -13.15 23.32
N THR A 284 -15.83 -12.85 24.41
CA THR A 284 -15.76 -13.59 25.67
C THR A 284 -16.39 -14.99 25.63
N GLU A 285 -17.03 -15.38 24.52
CA GLU A 285 -17.59 -16.72 24.31
C GLU A 285 -16.58 -17.69 23.65
N TYR A 286 -15.41 -17.21 23.25
CA TYR A 286 -14.42 -17.97 22.47
C TYR A 286 -13.09 -18.12 23.20
N ASP A 287 -12.42 -19.23 22.94
CA ASP A 287 -11.12 -19.55 23.55
C ASP A 287 -9.95 -19.04 22.71
N LEU A 288 -10.09 -19.07 21.38
CA LEU A 288 -9.03 -18.80 20.44
C LEU A 288 -9.53 -17.97 19.27
N PHE A 289 -8.77 -16.94 18.92
CA PHE A 289 -9.01 -16.09 17.77
C PHE A 289 -7.97 -16.40 16.69
N VAL A 290 -8.42 -16.87 15.53
CA VAL A 290 -7.51 -17.25 14.43
C VAL A 290 -7.69 -16.30 13.25
N ILE A 291 -6.61 -15.68 12.78
CA ILE A 291 -6.57 -14.96 11.51
C ILE A 291 -5.86 -15.86 10.49
N PRO A 292 -6.58 -16.59 9.62
CA PRO A 292 -5.96 -17.54 8.69
C PRO A 292 -5.22 -16.88 7.52
N SER A 293 -5.30 -15.56 7.41
CA SER A 293 -4.70 -14.78 6.33
C SER A 293 -3.18 -14.95 6.34
N PRO A 294 -2.56 -15.35 5.20
CA PRO A 294 -1.10 -15.53 5.11
C PRO A 294 -0.33 -14.24 5.34
N TYR A 295 -0.93 -13.11 4.93
CA TYR A 295 -0.35 -11.78 5.03
C TYR A 295 -1.39 -10.81 5.58
N GLU A 296 -1.03 -10.01 6.57
CA GLU A 296 -1.80 -8.85 7.05
C GLU A 296 -0.85 -7.75 7.46
N ASN A 297 -1.22 -6.50 7.19
CA ASN A 297 -0.47 -5.38 7.73
C ASN A 297 -0.70 -5.25 9.24
N PHE A 298 -1.85 -4.75 9.69
CA PHE A 298 -2.12 -4.54 11.12
C PHE A 298 -3.61 -4.76 11.42
N PRO A 299 -4.06 -6.00 11.66
CA PRO A 299 -5.48 -6.32 11.72
C PRO A 299 -6.11 -5.83 13.04
N ASN A 300 -6.98 -4.82 12.96
CA ASN A 300 -7.70 -4.29 14.13
C ASN A 300 -8.47 -5.38 14.89
N THR A 301 -8.97 -6.41 14.20
CA THR A 301 -9.70 -7.52 14.81
C THR A 301 -8.85 -8.36 15.76
N ALA A 302 -7.53 -8.48 15.53
CA ALA A 302 -6.60 -9.13 16.47
C ALA A 302 -6.40 -8.27 17.72
N LEU A 303 -6.17 -6.98 17.52
CA LEU A 303 -6.00 -6.02 18.60
C LEU A 303 -7.24 -5.94 19.50
N GLU A 304 -8.43 -5.97 18.89
CA GLU A 304 -9.71 -6.08 19.61
C GLU A 304 -9.80 -7.39 20.40
N ALA A 305 -9.50 -8.53 19.78
CA ALA A 305 -9.52 -9.84 20.44
C ALA A 305 -8.60 -9.90 21.67
N ILE A 306 -7.35 -9.43 21.55
CA ILE A 306 -6.40 -9.35 22.66
C ILE A 306 -6.93 -8.40 23.75
N ASN A 307 -7.51 -7.26 23.36
CA ASN A 307 -8.11 -6.31 24.31
C ASN A 307 -9.26 -6.91 25.12
N TYR A 308 -10.07 -7.78 24.49
CA TYR A 308 -11.16 -8.53 25.14
C TYR A 308 -10.69 -9.83 25.82
N GLY A 309 -9.40 -10.11 25.84
CA GLY A 309 -8.84 -11.26 26.55
C GLY A 309 -9.05 -12.58 25.83
N VAL A 310 -9.09 -12.58 24.50
CA VAL A 310 -9.03 -13.80 23.68
C VAL A 310 -7.61 -13.96 23.14
N THR A 311 -7.07 -15.17 23.24
CA THR A 311 -5.75 -15.49 22.67
C THR A 311 -5.82 -15.37 21.15
N VAL A 312 -4.91 -14.63 20.55
CA VAL A 312 -4.81 -14.50 19.08
C VAL A 312 -3.68 -15.36 18.53
N VAL A 313 -3.95 -16.00 17.40
CA VAL A 313 -2.95 -16.67 16.57
C VAL A 313 -3.12 -16.25 15.11
N GLY A 314 -2.01 -16.13 14.40
CA GLY A 314 -1.99 -15.63 13.02
C GLY A 314 -0.67 -15.95 12.32
N SER A 315 -0.56 -15.55 11.06
CA SER A 315 0.66 -15.76 10.28
C SER A 315 1.85 -15.01 10.86
N LYS A 316 3.03 -15.63 10.83
CA LYS A 316 4.31 -14.97 11.14
C LYS A 316 4.67 -13.86 10.14
N SER A 317 4.10 -13.91 8.93
CA SER A 317 4.28 -12.92 7.88
C SER A 317 3.16 -11.87 7.94
N SER A 318 2.91 -11.34 9.14
CA SER A 318 1.86 -10.35 9.36
C SER A 318 2.12 -9.50 10.60
N GLY A 319 1.46 -8.35 10.73
CA GLY A 319 1.52 -7.56 11.97
C GLY A 319 0.87 -8.24 13.19
N VAL A 320 0.23 -9.40 13.03
CA VAL A 320 -0.13 -10.24 14.19
C VAL A 320 1.13 -10.65 14.95
N ALA A 321 2.24 -10.94 14.25
CA ALA A 321 3.51 -11.28 14.87
C ALA A 321 4.02 -10.14 15.78
N ASP A 322 3.88 -8.88 15.31
CA ASP A 322 4.23 -7.70 16.09
C ASP A 322 3.35 -7.58 17.35
N MET A 323 2.04 -7.82 17.20
CA MET A 323 1.08 -7.71 18.31
C MET A 323 1.32 -8.76 19.40
N ILE A 324 1.56 -10.03 19.04
CA ILE A 324 1.72 -11.11 20.01
C ILE A 324 3.07 -11.05 20.75
N GLY A 325 4.10 -10.48 20.11
CA GLY A 325 5.45 -10.33 20.65
C GLY A 325 6.38 -11.51 20.35
N GLU A 326 7.69 -11.22 20.28
CA GLU A 326 8.74 -12.17 19.87
C GLU A 326 8.80 -13.43 20.76
N ASP A 327 8.59 -13.26 22.08
CA ASP A 327 8.57 -14.35 23.07
C ASP A 327 7.48 -15.41 22.81
N LEU A 328 6.49 -15.07 21.97
CA LEU A 328 5.36 -15.92 21.62
C LEU A 328 5.33 -16.29 20.14
N SER A 329 6.45 -16.13 19.42
CA SER A 329 6.56 -16.42 17.99
C SER A 329 6.13 -17.85 17.59
N ASP A 330 6.23 -18.83 18.49
CA ASP A 330 5.72 -20.18 18.27
C ASP A 330 4.18 -20.29 18.17
N TYR A 331 3.45 -19.27 18.62
CA TYR A 331 2.00 -19.12 18.45
C TYR A 331 1.62 -18.38 17.16
N CYS A 332 2.61 -18.06 16.32
CA CYS A 332 2.39 -17.76 14.92
C CYS A 332 2.54 -19.02 14.05
N PHE A 333 1.90 -19.00 12.90
CA PHE A 333 2.01 -20.06 11.89
C PHE A 333 2.68 -19.59 10.59
N LEU A 334 3.19 -20.52 9.79
CA LEU A 334 3.73 -20.28 8.46
C LEU A 334 2.60 -19.87 7.46
N PRO A 335 2.83 -18.87 6.60
CA PRO A 335 1.84 -18.49 5.59
C PRO A 335 1.46 -19.68 4.70
N ASP A 336 0.19 -19.74 4.29
CA ASP A 336 -0.36 -20.77 3.39
C ASP A 336 -0.16 -22.23 3.87
N SER A 337 -0.12 -22.47 5.19
CA SER A 337 0.14 -23.80 5.77
C SER A 337 -0.98 -24.30 6.69
N VAL A 338 -1.79 -25.24 6.20
CA VAL A 338 -2.83 -25.92 7.00
C VAL A 338 -2.21 -26.69 8.17
N SER A 339 -1.12 -27.42 7.93
CA SER A 339 -0.44 -28.19 8.97
C SER A 339 0.10 -27.32 10.10
N ASP A 340 0.60 -26.12 9.79
CA ASP A 340 1.14 -25.22 10.80
C ASP A 340 0.04 -24.48 11.58
N ILE A 341 -1.10 -24.18 10.94
CA ILE A 341 -2.31 -23.72 11.64
C ILE A 341 -2.76 -24.79 12.66
N LYS A 342 -2.83 -26.06 12.26
CA LYS A 342 -3.17 -27.17 13.16
C LYS A 342 -2.19 -27.26 14.33
N ARG A 343 -0.88 -27.18 14.07
CA ARG A 343 0.17 -27.20 15.11
C ARG A 343 -0.11 -26.16 16.19
N VAL A 344 -0.40 -24.92 15.80
CA VAL A 344 -0.65 -23.83 16.74
C VAL A 344 -1.96 -24.03 17.52
N ILE A 345 -3.03 -24.48 16.84
CA ILE A 345 -4.31 -24.79 17.50
C ILE A 345 -4.11 -25.90 18.54
N LEU A 346 -3.39 -26.97 18.21
CA LEU A 346 -3.09 -28.08 19.11
C LEU A 346 -2.23 -27.64 20.30
N LYS A 347 -1.20 -26.83 20.03
CA LYS A 347 -0.34 -26.27 21.09
C LYS A 347 -1.18 -25.49 22.09
N TYR A 348 -2.11 -24.66 21.63
CA TYR A 348 -3.02 -23.93 22.52
C TYR A 348 -3.99 -24.86 23.25
N ASN A 349 -4.55 -25.86 22.56
CA ASN A 349 -5.52 -26.79 23.14
C ASN A 349 -4.93 -27.62 24.30
N GLN A 350 -3.63 -27.90 24.25
CA GLN A 350 -2.89 -28.64 25.29
C GLN A 350 -2.63 -27.84 26.57
N LEU A 351 -2.78 -26.51 26.53
CA LEU A 351 -2.53 -25.66 27.69
C LEU A 351 -3.64 -25.78 28.73
N ASP A 352 -3.26 -25.78 30.01
CA ASP A 352 -4.22 -25.68 31.11
C ASP A 352 -4.75 -24.25 31.30
N ALA A 353 -5.65 -24.06 32.28
CA ALA A 353 -6.28 -22.75 32.52
C ALA A 353 -5.27 -21.65 32.91
N GLU A 354 -4.24 -22.00 33.69
CA GLU A 354 -3.21 -21.07 34.18
C GLU A 354 -2.24 -20.68 33.06
N GLU A 355 -1.81 -21.65 32.26
CA GLU A 355 -0.96 -21.44 31.09
C GLU A 355 -1.68 -20.56 30.04
N ARG A 356 -2.97 -20.83 29.76
CA ARG A 356 -3.78 -19.99 28.87
C ARG A 356 -3.92 -18.57 29.42
N ALA A 357 -4.07 -18.40 30.74
CA ALA A 357 -4.14 -17.07 31.37
C ALA A 357 -2.82 -16.31 31.23
N THR A 358 -1.70 -16.98 31.45
CA THR A 358 -0.36 -16.43 31.27
C THR A 358 -0.12 -16.00 29.82
N LEU A 359 -0.51 -16.83 28.84
CA LEU A 359 -0.40 -16.52 27.42
C LEU A 359 -1.16 -15.24 27.04
N ARG A 360 -2.42 -15.12 27.48
CA ARG A 360 -3.24 -13.92 27.25
C ARG A 360 -2.62 -12.66 27.84
N LEU A 361 -2.13 -12.73 29.09
CA LEU A 361 -1.49 -11.61 29.75
C LEU A 361 -0.25 -11.14 28.99
N LYS A 362 0.58 -12.09 28.51
CA LYS A 362 1.77 -11.77 27.70
C LYS A 362 1.42 -11.07 26.38
N GLN A 363 0.46 -11.60 25.61
CA GLN A 363 0.00 -10.96 24.37
C GLN A 363 -0.55 -9.55 24.64
N ARG A 364 -1.32 -9.40 25.71
CA ARG A 364 -1.89 -8.11 26.11
C ARG A 364 -0.81 -7.09 26.49
N LEU A 365 0.21 -7.49 27.24
CA LEU A 365 1.34 -6.62 27.57
C LEU A 365 2.13 -6.23 26.32
N SER A 366 2.37 -7.17 25.41
CA SER A 366 3.03 -6.91 24.12
C SER A 366 2.25 -5.85 23.33
N LEU A 367 0.95 -6.08 23.11
CA LEU A 367 0.09 -5.13 22.40
C LEU A 367 0.01 -3.76 23.08
N LYS A 368 -0.14 -3.72 24.41
CA LYS A 368 -0.18 -2.45 25.18
C LYS A 368 1.11 -1.66 24.96
N ASN A 369 2.26 -2.32 25.00
CA ASN A 369 3.55 -1.67 24.78
C ASN A 369 3.77 -1.25 23.32
N LEU A 370 3.17 -1.95 22.35
CA LEU A 370 3.29 -1.64 20.92
C LEU A 370 2.42 -0.44 20.51
N THR A 371 1.25 -0.32 21.11
CA THR A 371 0.18 0.61 20.66
C THR A 371 -0.05 1.80 21.59
N CYS A 372 0.77 1.96 22.64
CA CYS A 372 0.62 3.05 23.61
C CYS A 372 0.91 4.43 22.99
N PHE A 373 0.49 5.47 23.71
CA PHE A 373 0.61 6.85 23.25
C PHE A 373 2.07 7.25 22.98
N GLU A 374 2.98 6.84 23.85
CA GLU A 374 4.41 7.16 23.75
C GLU A 374 5.01 6.61 22.46
N LYS A 375 4.80 5.32 22.16
CA LYS A 375 5.36 4.69 20.96
C LYS A 375 4.63 5.04 19.68
N SER A 376 3.30 5.03 19.70
CA SER A 376 2.51 5.17 18.47
C SER A 376 2.24 6.61 18.06
N ILE A 377 2.35 7.58 18.98
CA ILE A 377 2.07 9.00 18.69
C ILE A 377 3.29 9.86 18.95
N GLN A 378 3.87 9.81 20.16
CA GLN A 378 4.98 10.71 20.50
C GLN A 378 6.23 10.38 19.67
N GLU A 379 6.73 9.15 19.71
CA GLU A 379 7.88 8.72 18.91
C GLU A 379 7.62 8.85 17.41
N ARG A 380 6.37 8.61 16.96
CA ARG A 380 5.96 8.83 15.57
C ARG A 380 6.15 10.30 15.18
N PHE A 381 5.67 11.24 16.00
CA PHE A 381 5.81 12.66 15.71
C PHE A 381 7.27 13.11 15.75
N GLU A 382 8.07 12.60 16.69
CA GLU A 382 9.52 12.84 16.75
C GLU A 382 10.20 12.41 15.44
N LYS A 383 9.83 11.26 14.89
CA LYS A 383 10.31 10.82 13.56
C LYS A 383 9.88 11.78 12.46
N TYR A 384 8.62 12.24 12.45
CA TYR A 384 8.14 13.22 11.44
C TYR A 384 8.92 14.53 11.50
N GLN A 385 9.27 14.99 12.70
CA GLN A 385 10.08 16.19 12.88
C GLN A 385 11.53 16.04 12.41
N ALA A 386 12.02 14.80 12.32
CA ALA A 386 13.36 14.48 11.83
C ALA A 386 13.41 14.21 10.32
N VAL A 387 12.27 14.18 9.62
CA VAL A 387 12.22 14.00 8.17
C VAL A 387 12.69 15.28 7.46
N ASP A 388 13.63 15.11 6.55
CA ASP A 388 14.03 16.14 5.61
C ASP A 388 13.05 16.20 4.43
N GLU A 389 12.72 17.42 4.00
CA GLU A 389 11.87 17.66 2.84
C GLU A 389 12.55 17.14 1.56
N LEU A 390 11.85 16.28 0.82
CA LEU A 390 12.26 15.84 -0.51
C LEU A 390 12.11 17.01 -1.49
N ARG A 391 13.22 17.39 -2.12
CA ARG A 391 13.26 18.47 -3.09
C ARG A 391 13.58 17.92 -4.47
N SER A 392 12.74 18.26 -5.44
CA SER A 392 13.04 17.99 -6.85
C SER A 392 14.22 18.83 -7.32
N GLU A 393 15.10 18.24 -8.12
CA GLU A 393 16.11 18.99 -8.87
C GLU A 393 15.40 19.80 -9.95
N LYS A 394 15.37 21.13 -9.80
CA LYS A 394 14.70 22.05 -10.75
C LYS A 394 15.67 22.73 -11.73
N ASN A 395 16.96 22.75 -11.38
CA ASN A 395 17.99 23.42 -12.16
C ASN A 395 19.04 22.39 -12.60
N ILE A 396 18.72 21.72 -13.70
CA ILE A 396 19.65 20.82 -14.38
C ILE A 396 20.40 21.65 -15.42
N ASP A 397 21.64 21.29 -15.80
CA ASP A 397 22.35 21.98 -16.87
C ASP A 397 21.90 21.45 -18.25
N ASP A 398 22.03 22.22 -19.33
CA ASP A 398 21.61 21.74 -20.67
C ASP A 398 22.49 20.57 -21.16
N LYS A 399 23.73 20.48 -20.67
CA LYS A 399 24.65 19.36 -20.91
C LYS A 399 24.20 18.05 -20.24
N ASP A 400 23.32 18.12 -19.24
CA ASP A 400 22.89 16.94 -18.50
C ASP A 400 21.69 16.25 -19.21
N ILE A 401 21.16 16.82 -20.29
CA ILE A 401 19.92 16.38 -20.94
C ILE A 401 20.14 16.16 -22.43
N LEU A 402 19.71 15.00 -22.90
CA LEU A 402 19.52 14.73 -24.33
C LEU A 402 18.02 14.64 -24.63
N ILE A 403 17.50 15.54 -25.47
CA ILE A 403 16.10 15.48 -25.91
C ILE A 403 16.04 14.69 -27.21
N VAL A 404 15.20 13.67 -27.25
CA VAL A 404 15.02 12.76 -28.39
C VAL A 404 13.61 12.96 -28.91
N TYR A 405 13.53 13.47 -30.14
CA TYR A 405 12.27 13.77 -30.79
C TYR A 405 11.81 12.61 -31.67
N GLN A 406 10.51 12.38 -31.62
CA GLN A 406 9.81 11.37 -32.40
C GLN A 406 8.88 12.05 -33.40
N ASP A 407 8.94 11.59 -34.66
CA ASP A 407 8.04 12.07 -35.71
C ASP A 407 6.62 11.50 -35.54
N LYS A 408 5.68 11.96 -36.36
CA LYS A 408 4.29 11.46 -36.35
C LYS A 408 4.12 9.97 -36.63
N ASN A 409 5.14 9.31 -37.18
CA ASN A 409 5.14 7.87 -37.45
C ASN A 409 5.77 7.09 -36.29
N GLY A 410 6.21 7.78 -35.22
CA GLY A 410 6.91 7.18 -34.10
C GLY A 410 8.31 6.71 -34.50
N LEU A 411 9.03 7.47 -35.32
CA LEU A 411 10.46 7.25 -35.59
C LEU A 411 11.30 8.33 -34.92
N ILE A 412 12.45 7.94 -34.39
CA ILE A 412 13.42 8.93 -33.90
C ILE A 412 14.00 9.65 -35.12
N ASN A 413 13.86 10.97 -35.18
CA ASN A 413 14.25 11.73 -36.38
C ASN A 413 15.25 12.87 -36.11
N LYS A 414 15.29 13.41 -34.89
CA LYS A 414 16.29 14.38 -34.44
C LYS A 414 16.50 14.29 -32.94
N VAL A 415 17.64 14.80 -32.49
CA VAL A 415 17.90 15.06 -31.07
C VAL A 415 18.34 16.50 -30.88
N GLU A 416 18.21 16.97 -29.64
CA GLU A 416 18.73 18.24 -29.19
C GLU A 416 19.65 18.04 -27.98
N TYR A 417 20.83 18.65 -28.05
CA TYR A 417 21.85 18.63 -27.00
C TYR A 417 22.45 20.03 -26.90
N CYS A 418 22.52 20.61 -25.69
CA CYS A 418 23.03 21.98 -25.48
C CYS A 418 22.41 23.04 -26.42
N SER A 419 21.08 22.99 -26.62
CA SER A 419 20.33 23.87 -27.53
C SER A 419 20.70 23.75 -29.02
N GLU A 420 21.46 22.73 -29.42
CA GLU A 420 21.78 22.44 -30.82
C GLU A 420 21.01 21.21 -31.32
N ILE A 421 20.48 21.28 -32.55
CA ILE A 421 19.66 20.23 -33.15
C ILE A 421 20.48 19.39 -34.13
N TYR A 422 20.33 18.07 -34.02
CA TYR A 422 21.04 17.08 -34.84
C TYR A 422 20.04 16.14 -35.52
N TYR A 423 20.01 16.16 -36.86
CA TYR A 423 19.10 15.33 -37.69
C TYR A 423 19.70 13.99 -38.14
N SER A 424 21.01 13.81 -38.00
CA SER A 424 21.69 12.55 -38.33
C SER A 424 22.72 12.27 -37.24
N LEU A 425 22.41 11.28 -36.40
CA LEU A 425 23.23 10.98 -35.23
C LEU A 425 24.35 10.01 -35.54
N GLY A 426 24.13 8.98 -36.36
CA GLY A 426 25.11 7.92 -36.55
C GLY A 426 25.66 7.44 -35.19
N SER A 427 26.98 7.57 -34.98
CA SER A 427 27.64 7.31 -33.70
C SER A 427 27.83 8.54 -32.80
N LYS A 428 27.52 9.77 -33.25
CA LYS A 428 27.75 11.03 -32.49
C LYS A 428 26.99 11.12 -31.18
N TRP A 429 25.82 10.47 -31.06
CA TRP A 429 25.06 10.48 -29.80
C TRP A 429 25.87 9.91 -28.62
N LYS A 430 26.87 9.07 -28.91
CA LYS A 430 27.79 8.47 -27.92
C LYS A 430 28.77 9.49 -27.33
N ASP A 431 29.03 10.57 -28.04
CA ASP A 431 29.84 11.67 -27.50
C ASP A 431 29.05 12.41 -26.42
N PHE A 432 27.74 12.58 -26.62
CA PHE A 432 26.85 13.25 -25.67
C PHE A 432 26.56 12.38 -24.45
N ILE A 433 26.35 11.06 -24.64
CA ILE A 433 25.90 10.18 -23.56
C ILE A 433 26.83 10.15 -22.34
N ARG A 434 28.12 10.45 -22.54
CA ARG A 434 29.13 10.48 -21.47
C ARG A 434 28.94 11.62 -20.48
N GLU A 435 28.20 12.65 -20.88
CA GLU A 435 28.03 13.88 -20.11
C GLU A 435 26.59 14.03 -19.57
N ILE A 436 25.62 13.32 -20.13
CA ILE A 436 24.21 13.45 -19.74
C ILE A 436 23.86 12.61 -18.51
N LYS A 437 22.80 13.06 -17.85
CA LYS A 437 22.12 12.36 -16.76
C LYS A 437 20.73 11.88 -17.16
N TYR A 438 20.11 12.58 -18.11
CA TYR A 438 18.73 12.35 -18.50
C TYR A 438 18.54 12.26 -20.01
N ILE A 439 17.66 11.35 -20.43
CA ILE A 439 17.09 11.34 -21.77
C ILE A 439 15.62 11.71 -21.67
N VAL A 440 15.19 12.68 -22.49
CA VAL A 440 13.77 13.05 -22.61
C VAL A 440 13.27 12.57 -23.97
N LEU A 441 12.29 11.69 -23.98
CA LEU A 441 11.56 11.30 -25.19
C LEU A 441 10.34 12.21 -25.34
N THR A 442 10.18 12.84 -26.50
CA THR A 442 9.02 13.71 -26.75
C THR A 442 8.65 13.74 -28.23
N SER A 443 7.48 14.30 -28.54
CA SER A 443 7.03 14.51 -29.91
C SER A 443 7.68 15.76 -30.52
N GLU A 444 7.85 15.80 -31.84
CA GLU A 444 8.35 17.01 -32.52
C GLU A 444 7.50 18.26 -32.31
N GLU A 445 6.20 18.08 -32.04
CA GLU A 445 5.24 19.17 -31.87
C GLU A 445 5.18 19.65 -30.41
N TYR A 446 5.79 18.92 -29.48
CA TYR A 446 5.81 19.27 -28.06
C TYR A 446 6.96 20.20 -27.74
N GLN A 447 6.65 21.33 -27.11
CA GLN A 447 7.65 22.26 -26.62
C GLN A 447 8.14 21.82 -25.23
N PHE A 448 9.36 21.31 -25.16
CA PHE A 448 10.00 20.93 -23.91
C PHE A 448 10.22 22.15 -23.00
N ASN A 449 9.70 22.10 -21.77
CA ASN A 449 9.89 23.15 -20.77
C ASN A 449 10.65 22.61 -19.55
N LYS A 450 11.94 22.92 -19.48
CA LYS A 450 12.85 22.49 -18.41
C LYS A 450 12.36 22.83 -17.00
N ILE A 451 11.70 23.97 -16.83
CA ILE A 451 11.28 24.49 -15.52
C ILE A 451 10.06 23.72 -14.98
N GLU A 452 9.22 23.20 -15.87
CA GLU A 452 7.98 22.49 -15.52
C GLU A 452 8.16 20.97 -15.48
N ASN A 453 9.31 20.46 -15.91
CA ASN A 453 9.54 19.03 -16.00
C ASN A 453 10.21 18.50 -14.73
N TYR A 454 9.75 17.33 -14.30
CA TYR A 454 10.37 16.57 -13.22
C TYR A 454 11.45 15.64 -13.79
N TYR A 455 12.54 15.51 -13.05
CA TYR A 455 13.66 14.66 -13.39
C TYR A 455 13.77 13.56 -12.35
N PRO A 456 13.49 12.30 -12.73
CA PRO A 456 13.35 11.20 -11.78
C PRO A 456 14.72 10.69 -11.29
N ALA A 457 14.75 10.09 -10.10
CA ALA A 457 15.92 9.35 -9.63
C ALA A 457 16.14 8.06 -10.46
N PRO A 458 17.33 7.42 -10.37
CA PRO A 458 17.58 6.14 -11.03
C PRO A 458 16.51 5.09 -10.71
N GLY A 459 16.07 4.33 -11.72
CA GLY A 459 15.03 3.29 -11.56
C GLY A 459 13.58 3.80 -11.61
N ILE A 460 13.37 5.11 -11.80
CA ILE A 460 12.06 5.74 -11.92
C ILE A 460 11.95 6.45 -13.28
N ILE A 461 10.79 6.35 -13.92
CA ILE A 461 10.42 7.12 -15.11
C ILE A 461 9.39 8.17 -14.72
N SER A 462 9.48 9.38 -15.30
CA SER A 462 8.38 10.34 -15.25
C SER A 462 7.70 10.47 -16.61
N CYS A 463 6.37 10.40 -16.61
CA CYS A 463 5.55 10.56 -17.81
C CYS A 463 4.58 11.73 -17.63
N PHE A 464 4.49 12.59 -18.64
CA PHE A 464 3.46 13.63 -18.74
C PHE A 464 2.39 13.18 -19.72
N SER A 465 1.10 13.32 -19.37
CA SER A 465 -0.03 12.90 -20.22
C SER A 465 -1.22 13.85 -20.04
N SER A 466 -2.00 14.02 -21.11
CA SER A 466 -3.22 14.83 -21.08
C SER A 466 -4.42 14.09 -20.47
N TYR A 467 -4.30 12.77 -20.29
CA TYR A 467 -5.37 11.91 -19.78
C TYR A 467 -4.97 11.20 -18.49
N ASP A 468 -5.95 10.57 -17.84
CA ASP A 468 -5.69 9.74 -16.68
C ASP A 468 -4.64 8.66 -16.98
N PRO A 469 -3.76 8.35 -16.01
CA PRO A 469 -2.64 7.43 -16.21
C PRO A 469 -3.12 6.08 -16.75
N TYR A 470 -2.55 5.68 -17.88
CA TYR A 470 -3.04 4.56 -18.68
C TYR A 470 -2.27 3.26 -18.50
N GLY A 471 -1.16 3.24 -17.73
CA GLY A 471 -0.44 2.01 -17.46
C GLY A 471 0.92 2.11 -16.75
N THR A 472 1.43 0.96 -16.34
CA THR A 472 2.71 0.69 -15.67
C THR A 472 3.91 0.76 -16.62
N VAL A 473 5.14 0.66 -16.10
CA VAL A 473 6.37 0.58 -16.93
C VAL A 473 6.27 -0.50 -18.01
N ARG A 474 5.71 -1.67 -17.68
CA ARG A 474 5.48 -2.73 -18.66
C ARG A 474 4.52 -2.32 -19.78
N GLU A 475 3.48 -1.57 -19.45
CA GLU A 475 2.54 -1.09 -20.46
C GLU A 475 3.17 0.00 -21.32
N ILE A 476 3.98 0.88 -20.75
CA ILE A 476 4.80 1.83 -21.51
C ILE A 476 5.67 1.08 -22.52
N GLN A 477 6.38 0.03 -22.09
CA GLN A 477 7.22 -0.81 -22.96
C GLN A 477 6.44 -1.52 -24.09
N GLN A 478 5.15 -1.83 -23.88
CA GLN A 478 4.33 -2.62 -24.82
C GLN A 478 3.44 -1.76 -25.72
N ALA A 479 3.12 -0.53 -25.32
CA ALA A 479 2.00 0.21 -25.89
C ALA A 479 2.39 1.17 -27.02
N GLU A 480 1.42 1.46 -27.88
CA GLU A 480 1.31 2.67 -28.72
C GLU A 480 0.52 3.78 -28.00
N LYS A 481 0.40 3.70 -26.67
CA LYS A 481 -0.35 4.65 -25.86
C LYS A 481 0.56 5.81 -25.45
N GLY A 482 0.01 7.02 -25.52
CA GLY A 482 0.81 8.23 -25.63
C GLY A 482 1.06 8.98 -24.33
N TYR A 483 2.24 9.55 -24.24
CA TYR A 483 2.65 10.58 -23.29
C TYR A 483 3.07 11.81 -24.10
N SER A 484 2.97 13.01 -23.53
CA SER A 484 3.50 14.22 -24.16
C SER A 484 5.02 14.27 -24.05
N SER A 485 5.55 13.82 -22.92
CA SER A 485 6.98 13.63 -22.70
C SER A 485 7.24 12.54 -21.66
N LEU A 486 8.41 11.91 -21.79
CA LEU A 486 8.88 10.87 -20.90
C LEU A 486 10.36 11.14 -20.57
N THR A 487 10.68 11.28 -19.29
CA THR A 487 12.07 11.51 -18.82
C THR A 487 12.62 10.23 -18.20
N LEU A 488 13.82 9.86 -18.64
CA LEU A 488 14.60 8.71 -18.20
C LEU A 488 15.87 9.18 -17.49
N CYS A 489 16.17 8.63 -16.31
CA CYS A 489 17.50 8.76 -15.72
C CYS A 489 18.42 7.67 -16.29
N VAL A 490 19.63 8.06 -16.70
CA VAL A 490 20.59 7.16 -17.37
C VAL A 490 21.92 7.00 -16.63
N GLU A 491 22.15 7.73 -15.53
CA GLU A 491 23.44 7.82 -14.83
C GLU A 491 24.03 6.47 -14.39
N THR A 492 23.19 5.45 -14.18
CA THR A 492 23.61 4.13 -13.68
C THR A 492 23.65 3.05 -14.75
N ILE A 493 23.43 3.39 -16.02
CA ILE A 493 23.19 2.41 -17.08
C ILE A 493 24.29 2.52 -18.13
N PRO A 494 25.19 1.52 -18.22
CA PRO A 494 26.25 1.54 -19.22
C PRO A 494 25.67 1.35 -20.63
N TYR A 495 26.34 1.92 -21.64
CA TYR A 495 26.02 1.71 -23.05
C TYR A 495 27.06 0.77 -23.69
N ASN A 496 26.67 -0.06 -24.67
CA ASN A 496 27.64 -0.86 -25.43
C ASN A 496 28.13 -0.11 -26.68
N GLU A 497 29.37 -0.35 -27.08
CA GLU A 497 29.97 0.31 -28.26
C GLU A 497 29.21 0.03 -29.56
N GLY A 498 28.52 -1.12 -29.66
CA GLY A 498 27.71 -1.50 -30.82
C GLY A 498 26.30 -0.91 -30.84
N ASP A 499 25.80 -0.39 -29.73
CA ASP A 499 24.39 -0.03 -29.60
C ASP A 499 24.05 1.23 -30.41
N SER A 500 22.80 1.29 -30.86
CA SER A 500 22.09 2.49 -31.31
C SER A 500 21.46 3.23 -30.12
N ILE A 501 21.04 4.48 -30.34
CA ILE A 501 20.33 5.26 -29.31
C ILE A 501 19.03 4.56 -28.88
N SER A 502 18.30 3.95 -29.82
CA SER A 502 17.08 3.19 -29.55
C SER A 502 17.34 1.96 -28.67
N GLU A 503 18.45 1.26 -28.90
CA GLU A 503 18.88 0.12 -28.08
C GLU A 503 19.28 0.54 -26.67
N TYR A 504 19.96 1.68 -26.53
CA TYR A 504 20.28 2.20 -25.21
C TYR A 504 19.03 2.63 -24.44
N ILE A 505 18.13 3.41 -25.06
CA ILE A 505 16.84 3.78 -24.45
C ILE A 505 16.03 2.54 -24.05
N ALA A 506 16.01 1.50 -24.89
CA ALA A 506 15.36 0.23 -24.57
C ALA A 506 15.96 -0.44 -23.33
N GLN A 507 17.29 -0.43 -23.17
CA GLN A 507 17.95 -0.93 -21.95
C GLN A 507 17.51 -0.15 -20.71
N VAL A 508 17.45 1.19 -20.80
CA VAL A 508 16.99 2.04 -19.70
C VAL A 508 15.55 1.75 -19.30
N LEU A 509 14.66 1.62 -20.28
CA LEU A 509 13.26 1.26 -20.04
C LEU A 509 13.11 -0.12 -19.40
N LEU A 510 14.01 -1.06 -19.72
CA LEU A 510 13.98 -2.43 -19.18
C LEU A 510 14.58 -2.54 -17.78
N SER A 511 15.49 -1.64 -17.39
CA SER A 511 16.07 -1.60 -16.06
C SER A 511 15.25 -0.80 -15.04
N THR A 512 14.21 -0.11 -15.48
CA THR A 512 13.33 0.69 -14.61
C THR A 512 12.21 -0.17 -14.03
N SER A 513 11.88 0.02 -12.75
CA SER A 513 10.77 -0.65 -12.06
C SER A 513 9.51 0.20 -11.93
N ASP A 514 9.65 1.52 -11.81
CA ASP A 514 8.56 2.41 -11.40
C ASP A 514 8.31 3.57 -12.35
N VAL A 515 7.09 4.11 -12.27
CA VAL A 515 6.65 5.25 -13.07
C VAL A 515 5.83 6.23 -12.23
N ILE A 516 6.10 7.51 -12.44
CA ILE A 516 5.31 8.64 -11.94
C ILE A 516 4.59 9.28 -13.11
N PHE A 517 3.27 9.45 -13.00
CA PHE A 517 2.47 10.13 -14.00
C PHE A 517 2.06 11.53 -13.54
N PHE A 518 2.34 12.50 -14.39
CA PHE A 518 1.93 13.89 -14.26
C PHE A 518 0.84 14.21 -15.28
N ILE A 519 -0.28 14.77 -14.82
CA ILE A 519 -1.36 15.21 -15.70
C ILE A 519 -1.03 16.62 -16.20
N ASP A 520 -1.00 16.78 -17.52
CA ASP A 520 -0.64 17.99 -18.26
C ASP A 520 -1.86 18.48 -19.07
N GLU A 521 -2.69 19.32 -18.44
CA GLU A 521 -3.97 19.77 -19.02
C GLU A 521 -3.81 20.76 -20.18
N GLU A 522 -2.62 21.36 -20.35
CA GLU A 522 -2.38 22.42 -21.34
C GLU A 522 -1.88 21.88 -22.68
N LYS A 523 -1.22 20.72 -22.70
CA LYS A 523 -0.48 20.20 -23.86
C LYS A 523 -1.18 18.97 -24.41
N LYS A 524 -1.52 18.96 -25.71
CA LYS A 524 -2.41 17.96 -26.34
C LYS A 524 -1.73 16.94 -27.26
N VAL A 525 -0.42 17.02 -27.43
CA VAL A 525 0.30 16.11 -28.34
C VAL A 525 0.82 14.95 -27.51
N GLU A 526 0.18 13.79 -27.65
CA GLU A 526 0.64 12.54 -27.06
C GLU A 526 1.25 11.63 -28.13
N GLN A 527 2.39 11.02 -27.81
CA GLN A 527 3.01 9.98 -28.62
C GLN A 527 3.51 8.85 -27.75
N GLY A 528 3.43 7.62 -28.26
CA GLY A 528 3.99 6.46 -27.58
C GLY A 528 5.51 6.33 -27.82
N ILE A 529 6.05 5.17 -27.43
CA ILE A 529 7.42 4.79 -27.76
C ILE A 529 7.55 4.52 -29.27
N SER A 530 8.67 4.96 -29.85
CA SER A 530 9.03 4.75 -31.26
C SER A 530 9.06 3.28 -31.65
N ILE A 531 8.77 2.99 -32.92
CA ILE A 531 8.84 1.62 -33.44
C ILE A 531 10.27 1.06 -33.35
N ASP A 532 11.29 1.90 -33.45
CA ASP A 532 12.70 1.52 -33.32
C ASP A 532 13.05 1.09 -31.89
N ILE A 533 12.59 1.84 -30.88
CA ILE A 533 12.80 1.49 -29.48
C ILE A 533 12.02 0.21 -29.14
N LYS A 534 10.79 0.04 -29.64
CA LYS A 534 10.00 -1.20 -29.47
C LYS A 534 10.73 -2.40 -30.05
N TYR A 535 11.20 -2.28 -31.29
CA TYR A 535 12.01 -3.32 -31.92
C TYR A 535 13.25 -3.65 -31.08
N ALA A 536 13.92 -2.64 -30.52
CA ALA A 536 15.05 -2.85 -29.65
C ALA A 536 14.67 -3.56 -28.33
N ILE A 537 13.55 -3.19 -27.70
CA ILE A 537 13.01 -3.87 -26.51
C ILE A 537 12.76 -5.35 -26.83
N ASP A 538 12.09 -5.65 -27.95
CA ASP A 538 11.77 -7.02 -28.36
C ASP A 538 13.02 -7.82 -28.68
N LYS A 539 14.00 -7.22 -29.38
CA LYS A 539 15.30 -7.82 -29.68
C LYS A 539 16.07 -8.15 -28.40
N ILE A 540 16.11 -7.24 -27.43
CA ILE A 540 16.76 -7.46 -26.13
C ILE A 540 16.05 -8.61 -25.41
N LYS A 541 14.72 -8.55 -25.25
CA LYS A 541 13.93 -9.61 -24.61
C LYS A 541 14.13 -10.97 -25.28
N PHE A 542 14.18 -11.02 -26.61
CA PHE A 542 14.42 -12.24 -27.37
C PHE A 542 15.80 -12.83 -27.08
N ASN A 543 16.86 -12.02 -27.14
CA ASN A 543 18.23 -12.45 -26.85
C ASN A 543 18.38 -12.96 -25.41
N TYR A 544 17.70 -12.34 -24.44
CA TYR A 544 17.67 -12.83 -23.06
C TYR A 544 16.81 -14.09 -22.87
N SER A 545 15.79 -14.31 -23.70
CA SER A 545 15.01 -15.55 -23.70
C SER A 545 15.69 -16.71 -24.45
N GLY A 546 16.77 -16.42 -25.18
CA GLY A 546 17.53 -17.36 -26.00
C GLY A 546 18.49 -18.27 -25.24
N GLU A 547 18.62 -18.14 -23.91
CA GLU A 547 19.29 -19.12 -23.06
C GLU A 547 18.33 -19.71 -22.03
N LYS A 548 17.80 -20.88 -22.35
CA LYS A 548 17.62 -21.98 -21.40
C LYS A 548 17.80 -23.31 -22.11
#